data_AF-A0A1F5U3M4-F1
#
_entry.id   AF-A0A1F5U3M4-F1
#
_cell.length_a   1.000
_cell.length_b   1.000
_cell.length_c   1.000
_cell.angle_alpha   90.00
_cell.angle_beta   90.00
_cell.angle_gamma   90.00
#
_symmetry.space_group_name_H-M   'P 1'
#
loop_
_entity.id
_entity.type
_entity.pdbx_description
1 polymer ?
#
loop_
_entity_poly.entity_id
_entity_poly.type
_entity_poly.pdbx_seq_one_letter_code
_entity_poly.pdbx_strand_id
1 'polypeptide(L)' 'MNIGVPELILILVIALLIFGAGKLPEVGRSLGKTIKEFKSGMKEDTKDTDVKEKKDKK' A
#
# COMPACT_ATOMS: atom_id res chain seq x y z
N MET A 1 29.14 -4.41 2.82
CA MET A 1 28.35 -4.83 1.65
C MET A 1 26.96 -4.24 1.81
N ASN A 2 26.68 -3.12 1.16
CA ASN A 2 25.32 -2.61 1.03
C ASN A 2 24.79 -3.13 -0.30
N ILE A 3 23.61 -3.76 -0.30
CA ILE A 3 22.89 -4.04 -1.54
C ILE A 3 22.50 -2.67 -2.10
N GLY A 4 23.17 -2.28 -3.18
CA GLY A 4 22.87 -1.03 -3.85
C GLY A 4 21.60 -1.13 -4.68
N VAL A 5 21.17 0.03 -5.17
CA VAL A 5 20.12 0.12 -6.18
C VAL A 5 20.41 -0.77 -7.41
N PRO A 6 21.67 -0.91 -7.91
CA PRO A 6 21.96 -1.79 -9.04
C PRO A 6 21.65 -3.27 -8.79
N GLU A 7 22.02 -3.79 -7.61
CA GLU A 7 21.77 -5.19 -7.26
C GLU A 7 20.26 -5.47 -7.10
N LEU A 8 19.50 -4.54 -6.53
CA LEU A 8 18.03 -4.65 -6.48
C LEU A 8 17.41 -4.67 -7.87
N ILE A 9 17.90 -3.86 -8.80
CA ILE A 9 17.42 -3.86 -10.19
C ILE A 9 17.71 -5.21 -10.86
N LEU A 10 18.90 -5.79 -10.65
CA LEU A 10 19.23 -7.10 -11.20
C LEU A 10 18.28 -8.20 -10.69
N ILE A 11 18.00 -8.21 -9.39
CA ILE A 11 17.04 -9.14 -8.78
C ILE A 11 15.65 -8.93 -9.37
N LEU A 12 15.22 -7.67 -9.51
CA LEU A 12 13.93 -7.31 -10.10
C LEU A 12 13.81 -7.83 -11.53
N VAL A 13 14.85 -7.69 -12.34
CA VAL A 13 14.88 -8.21 -13.72
C VAL A 13 14.72 -9.72 -13.75
N ILE A 14 15.44 -10.46 -12.89
CA ILE A 14 15.29 -11.93 -12.80
C ILE A 14 13.87 -12.31 -12.36
N ALA A 15 13.32 -11.62 -11.36
CA ALA A 15 11.94 -11.82 -10.92
C ALA A 15 10.94 -11.53 -12.04
N LEU A 16 11.16 -10.48 -12.84
CA LEU A 16 10.34 -10.13 -13.99
C LEU A 16 10.43 -11.17 -15.13
N LEU A 17 11.55 -11.88 -15.28
CA LEU A 17 11.66 -12.97 -16.24
C LEU A 17 10.84 -14.20 -15.81
N ILE A 18 10.83 -14.50 -14.51
CA ILE A 18 10.07 -15.63 -13.94
C ILE A 18 8.57 -15.34 -13.91
N PHE A 19 8.20 -14.17 -13.37
CA PHE A 19 6.79 -13.79 -13.18
C PHE A 19 6.20 -13.09 -14.40
N GLY A 20 7.01 -12.50 -15.28
CA GLY A 20 6.57 -11.67 -16.39
C GLY A 20 6.34 -10.21 -16.01
N ALA A 21 6.65 -9.27 -16.92
CA ALA A 21 6.53 -7.83 -16.69
C ALA A 21 5.09 -7.35 -16.40
N GLY A 22 4.08 -8.10 -16.81
CA GLY A 22 2.67 -7.78 -16.53
C GLY A 22 2.20 -8.14 -15.12
N LYS A 23 2.85 -9.09 -14.43
CA LYS A 23 2.36 -9.61 -13.14
C LYS A 23 2.62 -8.66 -11.98
N LEU A 24 3.75 -7.95 -11.97
CA LEU A 24 4.02 -6.94 -10.93
C LEU A 24 2.96 -5.82 -10.89
N PRO A 25 2.60 -5.16 -12.01
CA PRO A 25 1.55 -4.14 -11.99
C PRO A 25 0.16 -4.71 -11.68
N GLU A 26 -0.14 -5.96 -12.08
CA GLU A 26 -1.38 -6.64 -11.73
C GLU A 26 -1.51 -6.84 -10.21
N VAL A 27 -0.47 -7.38 -9.57
CA VAL A 27 -0.39 -7.57 -8.11
C VAL A 27 -0.37 -6.24 -7.35
N GLY A 28 0.37 -5.24 -7.85
CA GLY A 28 0.39 -3.91 -7.24
C GLY A 28 -0.98 -3.22 -7.27
N ARG A 29 -1.76 -3.41 -8.35
CA ARG A 29 -3.13 -2.88 -8.45
C ARG A 29 -4.08 -3.56 -7.49
N SER A 30 -4.01 -4.89 -7.32
CA SER A 30 -4.88 -5.61 -6.39
C SER A 30 -4.55 -5.25 -4.94
N LEU A 31 -3.27 -5.31 -4.55
CA LEU A 31 -2.80 -4.89 -3.23
C LEU A 31 -3.13 -3.42 -2.95
N GLY A 32 -2.96 -2.54 -3.94
CA GLY A 32 -3.28 -1.12 -3.81
C GLY A 32 -4.76 -0.86 -3.53
N LYS A 33 -5.67 -1.62 -4.16
CA LYS A 33 -7.10 -1.55 -3.85
C LYS A 33 -7.38 -1.99 -2.41
N THR A 34 -6.82 -3.13 -1.99
CA THR A 34 -6.98 -3.63 -0.62
C THR A 34 -6.44 -2.64 0.41
N ILE A 35 -5.25 -2.07 0.20
CA ILE A 35 -4.66 -1.07 1.09
C ILE A 35 -5.52 0.20 1.13
N LYS A 36 -6.07 0.63 -0.01
CA LYS A 36 -6.96 1.80 -0.09
C LYS A 36 -8.23 1.58 0.71
N GLU A 37 -8.88 0.42 0.55
CA GLU A 37 -10.08 0.04 1.29
C GLU A 37 -9.81 -0.10 2.79
N PHE A 38 -8.71 -0.77 3.16
CA PHE A 38 -8.26 -0.89 4.55
C PHE A 38 -8.02 0.48 5.20
N LYS A 39 -7.33 1.39 4.50
CA LYS A 39 -7.09 2.75 4.98
C LYS A 39 -8.37 3.59 5.10
N SER A 40 -9.34 3.37 4.22
CA SER A 40 -10.65 4.05 4.28
C SER A 40 -11.46 3.56 5.48
N GLY A 41 -11.54 2.24 5.70
CA GLY A 41 -12.23 1.66 6.85
C GLY A 41 -11.65 2.13 8.19
N MET A 42 -10.32 2.08 8.35
CA MET A 42 -9.65 2.60 9.55
C MET A 42 -9.92 4.11 9.77
N LYS A 43 -10.05 4.90 8.70
CA LYS A 43 -10.36 6.33 8.79
C LYS A 43 -11.82 6.58 9.19
N GLU A 44 -12.77 5.75 8.77
CA GLU A 44 -14.16 5.83 9.24
C GLU A 44 -14.25 5.51 10.74
N ASP A 45 -13.61 4.42 11.18
CA ASP A 45 -13.58 4.03 12.60
C ASP A 45 -12.93 5.11 13.49
N THR A 46 -11.85 5.73 12.99
CA THR A 46 -11.17 6.81 13.72
C THR A 46 -11.98 8.12 13.71
N LYS A 47 -12.72 8.42 12.63
CA LYS A 47 -13.57 9.62 12.55
C LYS A 47 -14.80 9.53 13.44
N ASP A 48 -15.36 8.34 13.67
CA ASP A 48 -16.47 8.17 14.61
C ASP A 48 -16.05 8.46 16.07
N THR A 49 -14.75 8.30 16.36
CA THR A 49 -14.15 8.65 17.66
C THR A 49 -13.85 10.15 17.78
N ASP A 50 -13.46 10.84 16.70
CA ASP A 50 -13.08 12.27 16.71
C ASP A 50 -14.27 13.25 16.58
N VAL A 51 -15.39 12.82 15.97
CA VAL A 51 -16.58 13.69 15.77
C VAL A 51 -17.41 13.86 17.05
N LYS A 52 -17.25 12.98 18.05
CA LYS A 52 -17.97 13.10 19.34
C LYS A 52 -17.38 14.12 20.31
N GLU A 53 -16.18 14.66 20.10
CA GLU A 53 -15.53 15.58 21.05
C GLU A 53 -15.80 17.08 20.77
N LYS A 54 -16.42 17.44 19.63
CA LYS A 54 -16.68 18.85 19.24
C LYS A 54 -18.13 19.34 19.36
N LYS A 55 -18.98 18.69 20.17
CA LYS A 55 -20.39 19.12 20.37
C LYS A 55 -20.83 19.45 21.81
N ASP A 56 -19.95 19.44 22.81
CA ASP A 56 -20.29 19.74 24.22
C ASP A 56 -19.69 21.06 24.78
N LYS A 57 -19.27 21.99 23.92
CA LYS A 57 -18.85 23.35 24.34
C LYS A 57 -19.55 24.45 23.53
N LYS A 58 -20.87 24.43 23.50
CA LYS A 58 -21.66 25.61 23.12
C LYS A 58 -22.79 25.86 24.11
#